data_AF-A6GFK0-F1
#
_entry.id   AF-A6GFK0-F1
#
_cell.length_a   1.000
_cell.length_b   1.000
_cell.length_c   1.000
_cell.angle_alpha   90.00
_cell.angle_beta   90.00
_cell.angle_gamma   90.00
#
_symmetry.space_group_name_H-M   'P 1'
#
loop_
_entity.id
_entity.type
_entity.pdbx_description
1 polymer ?
#
loop_
_entity_poly.entity_id
_entity_poly.type
_entity_poly.pdbx_seq_one_letter_code
_entity_poly.pdbx_strand_id
1 'polypeptide(L)'
;MSSSCSRSLLVSIPALALALGLGCAEGTPDQLSTSFGTSPATFDPPDDDQGEEADTLDDEAGTMEAGTTEEGTTDAGTDSTDAGTDSTDAMGEGTTSEGETTETTTDDGGTCGNGVVEGGEACDGADLQGQDCASLGFDEGTLACAPDCSGFDTSGCTSFSCGNGVIEGGETCDGGDLGGQSCAGLGFDDGALACTADCNGYDTSNCVTYMCGNQILEGNEVCDGVNLNGQSCVSQGFSQGTLACAANCLAFDTSGCSNGTPGGDCCVSNGTPGCSVPAIEQCVCALDAFCCDNTWDLLCAQSAVDDCGAVC
;
A
#
# COMPACT_ATOMS: atom_id res chain seq x y z
N MET A 1 -25.69 5.14 -75.06
CA MET A 1 -26.66 4.52 -74.14
C MET A 1 -26.03 4.62 -72.76
N SER A 2 -26.28 5.71 -72.05
CA SER A 2 -27.48 5.95 -71.22
C SER A 2 -27.41 5.21 -69.90
N SER A 3 -27.39 6.03 -68.84
CA SER A 3 -28.20 5.87 -67.61
C SER A 3 -27.82 4.71 -66.69
N SER A 4 -27.94 4.75 -65.37
CA SER A 4 -28.30 5.70 -64.32
C SER A 4 -28.09 4.86 -63.04
N CYS A 5 -27.43 5.32 -61.98
CA CYS A 5 -27.91 6.25 -60.95
C CYS A 5 -28.99 5.67 -60.01
N SER A 6 -28.91 6.09 -58.74
CA SER A 6 -29.91 6.09 -57.65
C SER A 6 -29.90 4.91 -56.64
N ARG A 7 -30.04 5.13 -55.31
CA ARG A 7 -30.35 6.35 -54.53
C ARG A 7 -30.28 6.12 -53.01
N SER A 8 -30.11 7.25 -52.30
CA SER A 8 -30.74 7.65 -51.01
C SER A 8 -30.35 6.91 -49.72
N LEU A 9 -29.98 7.60 -48.63
CA LEU A 9 -30.76 8.62 -47.92
C LEU A 9 -29.79 9.62 -47.21
N LEU A 10 -29.64 10.88 -47.63
CA LEU A 10 -30.37 12.10 -47.22
C LEU A 10 -30.69 12.22 -45.71
N VAL A 11 -29.86 12.99 -44.99
CA VAL A 11 -30.36 13.93 -43.97
C VAL A 11 -30.03 15.34 -44.45
N SER A 12 -31.09 16.13 -44.51
CA SER A 12 -31.20 17.51 -44.97
C SER A 12 -30.88 18.46 -43.82
N ILE A 13 -30.21 19.58 -44.08
CA ILE A 13 -30.51 20.94 -43.56
C ILE A 13 -29.60 21.93 -44.32
N PRO A 14 -30.10 23.14 -44.67
CA PRO A 14 -29.71 23.85 -45.88
C PRO A 14 -28.60 24.88 -45.70
N ALA A 15 -28.03 25.21 -46.85
CA ALA A 15 -27.00 26.21 -47.11
C ALA A 15 -27.30 27.60 -46.54
N LEU A 16 -26.24 28.25 -46.05
CA LEU A 16 -26.06 29.68 -46.18
C LEU A 16 -24.77 29.93 -46.96
N ALA A 17 -24.94 30.52 -48.14
CA ALA A 17 -23.86 30.90 -49.03
C ALA A 17 -23.09 32.11 -48.48
N LEU A 18 -21.76 32.06 -48.54
CA LEU A 18 -20.96 33.27 -48.73
C LEU A 18 -19.83 32.98 -49.71
N ALA A 19 -19.73 33.85 -50.70
CA ALA A 19 -18.99 33.67 -51.93
C ALA A 19 -17.58 34.29 -51.87
N LEU A 20 -16.78 33.87 -52.86
CA LEU A 20 -15.64 34.56 -53.49
C LEU A 20 -14.27 34.45 -52.82
N GLY A 21 -13.31 33.94 -53.59
CA GLY A 21 -11.88 34.13 -53.33
C GLY A 21 -10.98 33.13 -54.04
N LEU A 22 -11.00 33.12 -55.38
CA LEU A 22 -9.95 32.46 -56.18
C LEU A 22 -8.68 33.33 -56.12
N GLY A 23 -7.58 32.80 -55.61
CA GLY A 23 -6.29 33.49 -55.60
C GLY A 23 -5.14 32.50 -55.45
N CYS A 24 -4.49 32.17 -56.56
CA CYS A 24 -3.16 31.57 -56.57
C CYS A 24 -2.13 32.64 -56.18
N ALA A 25 -1.22 32.32 -55.27
CA ALA A 25 0.02 33.07 -55.09
C ALA A 25 1.15 32.09 -54.76
N GLU A 26 2.10 32.00 -55.67
CA GLU A 26 3.37 31.33 -55.51
C GLU A 26 4.30 32.27 -54.72
N GLY A 27 4.96 31.75 -53.68
CA GLY A 27 5.84 32.51 -52.80
C GLY A 27 6.98 31.63 -52.28
N THR A 28 8.19 32.09 -52.56
CA THR A 28 9.53 31.49 -52.38
C THR A 28 9.89 31.04 -50.95
N PRO A 29 10.81 30.07 -50.78
CA PRO A 29 11.37 29.76 -49.47
C PRO A 29 12.47 30.77 -49.07
N ASP A 30 12.24 31.45 -47.95
CA ASP A 30 13.21 32.31 -47.28
C ASP A 30 14.20 31.44 -46.47
N GLN A 31 15.50 31.71 -46.68
CA GLN A 31 16.61 31.03 -46.03
C GLN A 31 16.92 31.76 -44.72
N LEU A 32 16.47 31.19 -43.59
CA LEU A 32 16.92 31.66 -42.28
C LEU A 32 18.12 30.84 -41.81
N SER A 33 19.30 31.35 -42.15
CA SER A 33 20.57 31.02 -41.52
C SER A 33 20.51 31.40 -40.03
N THR A 34 20.65 30.43 -39.13
CA THR A 34 21.07 30.69 -37.74
C THR A 34 22.16 29.69 -37.35
N SER A 35 23.31 30.28 -37.04
CA SER A 35 24.52 29.65 -36.56
C SER A 35 24.31 29.02 -35.18
N PHE A 36 24.60 27.73 -35.04
CA PHE A 36 24.82 27.11 -33.74
C PHE A 36 26.30 27.11 -33.43
N GLY A 37 26.67 27.91 -32.42
CA GLY A 37 27.99 27.93 -31.83
C GLY A 37 28.28 26.64 -31.08
N THR A 38 29.43 26.06 -31.37
CA THR A 38 30.04 24.96 -30.63
C THR A 38 30.61 25.49 -29.31
N SER A 39 30.23 24.88 -28.19
CA SER A 39 31.03 24.90 -26.97
C SER A 39 31.01 23.51 -26.33
N PRO A 40 32.16 22.91 -26.03
CA PRO A 40 32.23 21.58 -25.43
C PRO A 40 32.12 21.69 -23.90
N ALA A 41 31.14 21.01 -23.31
CA ALA A 41 31.12 20.76 -21.88
C ALA A 41 32.12 19.63 -21.56
N THR A 42 33.07 19.94 -20.69
CA THR A 42 34.02 18.98 -20.12
C THR A 42 33.30 18.01 -19.20
N PHE A 43 33.62 16.75 -19.39
CA PHE A 43 33.17 15.57 -18.65
C PHE A 43 33.93 15.54 -17.31
N ASP A 44 33.21 15.71 -16.21
CA ASP A 44 33.69 15.47 -14.84
C ASP A 44 33.06 14.15 -14.35
N PRO A 45 33.85 13.12 -13.98
CA PRO A 45 33.32 11.86 -13.45
C PRO A 45 32.96 12.00 -11.97
N PRO A 46 31.83 11.42 -11.48
CA PRO A 46 31.59 11.31 -10.06
C PRO A 46 32.42 10.19 -9.45
N ASP A 47 32.98 10.51 -8.28
CA ASP A 47 33.82 9.71 -7.40
C ASP A 47 33.25 8.32 -7.08
N ASP A 48 34.15 7.35 -7.12
CA ASP A 48 34.04 5.98 -6.59
C ASP A 48 34.35 5.97 -5.09
N ASP A 49 33.45 5.35 -4.33
CA ASP A 49 33.72 4.37 -3.27
C ASP A 49 34.52 4.75 -2.01
N GLN A 50 33.79 4.89 -0.89
CA GLN A 50 33.93 4.14 0.37
C GLN A 50 32.55 4.22 1.07
N GLY A 51 31.81 3.19 1.45
CA GLY A 51 32.23 1.87 1.93
C GLY A 51 32.44 1.91 3.43
N GLU A 52 31.39 1.97 4.26
CA GLU A 52 31.40 1.49 5.66
C GLU A 52 30.03 0.94 6.10
N GLU A 53 29.97 -0.39 6.13
CA GLU A 53 29.39 -1.28 7.15
C GLU A 53 27.94 -1.09 7.64
N ALA A 54 27.07 -1.97 7.12
CA ALA A 54 25.92 -2.47 7.85
C ALA A 54 26.40 -3.53 8.86
N ASP A 55 26.28 -3.26 10.15
CA ASP A 55 26.41 -4.30 11.19
C ASP A 55 25.03 -4.75 11.65
N THR A 56 24.91 -6.08 11.69
CA THR A 56 23.71 -6.85 11.91
C THR A 56 23.46 -7.10 13.40
N LEU A 57 22.19 -7.37 13.68
CA LEU A 57 21.58 -7.86 14.91
C LEU A 57 22.39 -8.93 15.66
N ASP A 58 22.43 -8.83 16.99
CA ASP A 58 22.40 -9.95 17.95
C ASP A 58 21.97 -9.37 19.33
N ASP A 59 20.76 -9.70 19.79
CA ASP A 59 20.48 -10.74 20.79
C ASP A 59 20.82 -10.32 22.22
N GLU A 60 19.80 -10.01 23.03
CA GLU A 60 19.66 -10.58 24.38
C GLU A 60 18.18 -10.68 24.76
N ALA A 61 17.62 -11.87 24.52
CA ALA A 61 16.44 -12.36 25.22
C ALA A 61 16.84 -12.77 26.65
N GLY A 62 16.27 -12.10 27.64
CA GLY A 62 16.37 -12.49 29.06
C GLY A 62 15.09 -13.21 29.51
N THR A 63 15.13 -14.54 29.53
CA THR A 63 14.12 -15.41 30.14
C THR A 63 14.46 -15.77 31.59
N MET A 64 13.41 -16.09 32.38
CA MET A 64 13.39 -16.90 33.63
C MET A 64 13.70 -16.11 34.94
N GLU A 65 13.08 -16.30 36.11
CA GLU A 65 12.31 -17.40 36.69
C GLU A 65 11.28 -16.91 37.73
N ALA A 66 10.29 -17.76 37.97
CA ALA A 66 9.47 -17.81 39.17
C ALA A 66 10.29 -18.15 40.43
N GLY A 67 9.93 -17.58 41.57
CA GLY A 67 10.49 -17.92 42.87
C GLY A 67 9.42 -17.88 43.97
N THR A 68 8.88 -19.04 44.29
CA THR A 68 8.10 -19.35 45.51
C THR A 68 9.02 -19.57 46.70
N THR A 69 8.67 -19.04 47.89
CA THR A 69 8.83 -19.62 49.25
C THR A 69 8.34 -18.57 50.26
N GLU A 70 7.18 -18.77 50.90
CA GLU A 70 6.94 -19.46 52.18
C GLU A 70 7.41 -18.73 53.47
N GLU A 71 6.39 -18.40 54.27
CA GLU A 71 6.20 -18.40 55.73
C GLU A 71 7.30 -18.01 56.73
N GLY A 72 6.86 -17.28 57.77
CA GLY A 72 7.57 -17.23 59.05
C GLY A 72 7.20 -16.09 60.02
N THR A 73 5.96 -16.07 60.50
CA THR A 73 5.46 -15.68 61.85
C THR A 73 6.19 -14.64 62.72
N THR A 74 5.43 -13.70 63.30
CA THR A 74 5.32 -13.58 64.78
C THR A 74 4.01 -12.91 65.19
N ASP A 75 3.48 -13.44 66.29
CA ASP A 75 2.18 -13.28 66.94
C ASP A 75 2.18 -12.17 68.02
N ALA A 76 0.95 -11.89 68.49
CA ALA A 76 0.54 -11.42 69.81
C ALA A 76 0.26 -9.92 70.03
N GLY A 77 -1.01 -9.64 70.34
CA GLY A 77 -1.45 -8.38 70.93
C GLY A 77 -2.97 -8.20 71.02
N THR A 78 -3.66 -9.14 71.66
CA THR A 78 -5.09 -9.02 72.01
C THR A 78 -5.32 -8.16 73.27
N ASP A 79 -6.50 -7.54 73.28
CA ASP A 79 -7.47 -7.48 74.39
C ASP A 79 -7.74 -6.12 75.08
N SER A 80 -9.03 -5.99 75.35
CA SER A 80 -9.84 -4.86 75.78
C SER A 80 -9.70 -4.47 77.25
N THR A 81 -10.30 -3.33 77.59
CA THR A 81 -11.01 -2.90 78.83
C THR A 81 -10.76 -1.38 78.99
N ASP A 82 -11.68 -0.53 79.43
CA ASP A 82 -12.62 -0.67 80.54
C ASP A 82 -13.71 0.43 80.48
N ALA A 83 -14.82 0.14 81.14
CA ALA A 83 -15.96 1.00 81.40
C ALA A 83 -15.73 1.95 82.60
N GLY A 84 -16.59 2.97 82.76
CA GLY A 84 -16.81 3.58 84.09
C GLY A 84 -17.19 5.06 84.13
N THR A 85 -18.51 5.33 84.15
CA THR A 85 -19.28 6.24 85.03
C THR A 85 -18.68 7.58 85.52
N ASP A 86 -19.42 8.70 85.33
CA ASP A 86 -19.95 9.52 86.44
C ASP A 86 -20.99 10.57 85.98
N SER A 87 -21.98 10.84 86.84
CA SER A 87 -23.16 11.69 86.66
C SER A 87 -22.88 13.18 86.91
N THR A 88 -23.66 14.09 86.30
CA THR A 88 -24.29 15.22 87.03
C THR A 88 -25.50 15.78 86.27
N ASP A 89 -26.52 16.13 87.05
CA ASP A 89 -27.87 16.60 86.74
C ASP A 89 -27.99 17.89 85.92
N ALA A 90 -29.09 18.01 85.16
CA ALA A 90 -29.87 19.25 85.07
C ALA A 90 -31.30 18.98 84.56
N MET A 91 -32.28 19.29 85.41
CA MET A 91 -33.71 19.25 85.10
C MET A 91 -34.13 20.48 84.25
N GLY A 92 -35.05 20.27 83.32
CA GLY A 92 -35.74 21.35 82.58
C GLY A 92 -37.08 20.87 82.06
N GLU A 93 -38.16 21.37 82.65
CA GLU A 93 -39.56 20.99 82.43
C GLU A 93 -40.19 21.58 81.14
N GLY A 94 -41.25 20.91 80.66
CA GLY A 94 -42.36 21.51 79.90
C GLY A 94 -42.10 21.70 78.40
N THR A 95 -43.03 21.48 77.48
CA THR A 95 -44.49 21.40 77.56
C THR A 95 -45.02 20.63 76.34
N THR A 96 -46.20 20.05 76.53
CA THR A 96 -47.13 19.55 75.50
C THR A 96 -47.10 20.34 74.18
N SER A 97 -46.82 19.65 73.07
CA SER A 97 -47.42 20.00 71.78
C SER A 97 -48.11 18.75 71.25
N GLU A 98 -49.34 18.99 70.82
CA GLU A 98 -50.31 18.04 70.36
C GLU A 98 -49.82 17.33 69.10
N GLY A 99 -50.38 16.14 68.88
CA GLY A 99 -49.96 15.21 67.85
C GLY A 99 -49.74 15.85 66.49
N GLU A 100 -48.50 15.84 66.06
CA GLU A 100 -48.19 15.49 64.69
C GLU A 100 -47.99 13.98 64.75
N THR A 101 -48.78 13.22 64.02
CA THR A 101 -48.29 11.94 63.54
C THR A 101 -47.08 12.28 62.69
N THR A 102 -45.91 12.36 63.32
CA THR A 102 -44.68 11.97 62.65
C THR A 102 -44.97 10.54 62.26
N GLU A 103 -45.51 10.39 61.05
CA GLU A 103 -45.01 9.40 60.13
C GLU A 103 -43.50 9.46 60.36
N THR A 104 -43.03 8.59 61.25
CA THR A 104 -41.81 7.88 60.98
C THR A 104 -42.13 7.19 59.65
N THR A 105 -42.06 7.96 58.56
CA THR A 105 -41.22 7.53 57.46
C THR A 105 -39.99 7.11 58.22
N THR A 106 -39.88 5.81 58.48
CA THR A 106 -38.59 5.18 58.57
C THR A 106 -37.81 5.94 57.52
N ASP A 107 -36.88 6.76 57.98
CA ASP A 107 -35.83 7.24 57.13
C ASP A 107 -35.20 5.92 56.73
N ASP A 108 -35.76 5.32 55.68
CA ASP A 108 -35.33 4.11 55.02
C ASP A 108 -34.10 4.54 54.22
N GLY A 109 -33.23 5.29 54.90
CA GLY A 109 -31.89 5.62 54.52
C GLY A 109 -31.12 4.37 54.85
N GLY A 110 -31.16 3.43 53.91
CA GLY A 110 -30.23 2.33 53.86
C GLY A 110 -28.82 2.83 54.18
N THR A 111 -28.10 2.06 54.98
CA THR A 111 -26.75 2.46 55.38
C THR A 111 -25.75 2.01 54.31
N CYS A 112 -25.40 2.95 53.43
CA CYS A 112 -24.46 2.68 52.35
C CYS A 112 -23.11 2.13 52.84
N GLY A 113 -22.67 1.05 52.20
CA GLY A 113 -21.41 0.36 52.46
C GLY A 113 -21.54 -0.80 53.46
N ASN A 114 -22.74 -1.24 53.79
CA ASN A 114 -22.98 -2.38 54.68
C ASN A 114 -23.03 -3.74 53.96
N GLY A 115 -22.94 -3.73 52.62
CA GLY A 115 -22.95 -4.89 51.74
C GLY A 115 -24.34 -5.47 51.46
N VAL A 116 -25.41 -4.76 51.78
CA VAL A 116 -26.80 -5.15 51.54
C VAL A 116 -27.56 -3.97 50.98
N VAL A 117 -28.21 -4.13 49.84
CA VAL A 117 -29.08 -3.07 49.30
C VAL A 117 -30.36 -2.95 50.12
N GLU A 118 -30.57 -1.78 50.73
CA GLU A 118 -31.77 -1.44 51.49
C GLU A 118 -32.18 0.02 51.25
N GLY A 119 -33.44 0.36 51.56
CA GLY A 119 -33.88 1.74 51.38
C GLY A 119 -33.91 2.23 49.94
N GLY A 120 -33.49 3.48 49.75
CA GLY A 120 -33.38 4.14 48.44
C GLY A 120 -32.06 3.88 47.68
N GLU A 121 -31.28 2.87 48.07
CA GLU A 121 -29.98 2.57 47.46
C GLU A 121 -30.11 1.92 46.08
N ALA A 122 -29.27 2.36 45.13
CA ALA A 122 -29.14 1.71 43.82
C ALA A 122 -28.26 0.46 43.88
N CYS A 123 -27.34 0.39 44.84
CA CYS A 123 -26.38 -0.69 45.09
C CYS A 123 -25.73 -0.49 46.47
N ASP A 124 -25.04 -1.50 47.01
CA ASP A 124 -24.22 -1.36 48.21
C ASP A 124 -22.91 -2.14 48.07
N GLY A 125 -21.80 -1.41 47.90
CA GLY A 125 -20.47 -2.00 47.76
C GLY A 125 -20.39 -2.93 46.55
N ALA A 126 -20.33 -4.25 46.79
CA ALA A 126 -20.32 -5.29 45.75
C ALA A 126 -21.72 -5.82 45.39
N ASP A 127 -22.74 -5.48 46.17
CA ASP A 127 -24.13 -5.83 45.85
C ASP A 127 -24.67 -4.83 44.81
N LEU A 128 -24.51 -5.17 43.53
CA LEU A 128 -24.94 -4.36 42.39
C LEU A 128 -26.37 -4.67 41.92
N GLN A 129 -27.16 -5.44 42.69
CA GLN A 129 -28.49 -5.93 42.30
C GLN A 129 -28.52 -6.68 40.95
N GLY A 130 -27.41 -7.33 40.60
CA GLY A 130 -27.26 -8.01 39.30
C GLY A 130 -27.13 -7.08 38.09
N GLN A 131 -26.89 -5.77 38.29
CA GLN A 131 -26.47 -4.86 37.24
C GLN A 131 -24.99 -5.08 36.90
N ASP A 132 -24.66 -4.88 35.64
CA ASP A 132 -23.30 -4.85 35.12
C ASP A 132 -23.18 -3.77 34.03
N CYS A 133 -21.98 -3.58 33.47
CA CYS A 133 -21.78 -2.59 32.42
C CYS A 133 -22.70 -2.85 31.21
N ALA A 134 -22.92 -4.13 30.86
CA ALA A 134 -23.77 -4.54 29.74
C ALA A 134 -25.25 -4.20 29.98
N SER A 135 -25.78 -4.40 31.19
CA SER A 135 -27.16 -4.08 31.56
C SER A 135 -27.45 -2.59 31.54
N LEU A 136 -26.40 -1.77 31.71
CA LEU A 136 -26.46 -0.30 31.63
C LEU A 136 -26.15 0.25 30.23
N GLY A 137 -25.90 -0.61 29.24
CA GLY A 137 -25.72 -0.23 27.83
C GLY A 137 -24.27 0.09 27.42
N PHE A 138 -23.29 -0.31 28.22
CA PHE A 138 -21.88 -0.34 27.82
C PHE A 138 -21.52 -1.71 27.25
N ASP A 139 -20.38 -1.84 26.58
CA ASP A 139 -20.00 -3.10 25.94
C ASP A 139 -19.30 -4.06 26.90
N GLU A 140 -18.35 -3.54 27.70
CA GLU A 140 -17.58 -4.32 28.68
C GLU A 140 -17.18 -3.49 29.91
N GLY A 141 -16.40 -4.07 30.81
CA GLY A 141 -15.79 -3.40 31.95
C GLY A 141 -16.28 -3.89 33.31
N THR A 142 -15.88 -3.18 34.36
CA THR A 142 -16.28 -3.48 35.75
C THR A 142 -17.16 -2.35 36.26
N LEU A 143 -18.42 -2.68 36.55
CA LEU A 143 -19.35 -1.77 37.20
C LEU A 143 -19.04 -1.71 38.70
N ALA A 144 -19.01 -0.52 39.28
CA ALA A 144 -18.88 -0.34 40.72
C ALA A 144 -20.09 0.40 41.29
N CYS A 145 -20.32 0.27 42.59
CA CYS A 145 -21.28 1.08 43.28
C CYS A 145 -20.69 2.46 43.59
N ALA A 146 -21.47 3.54 43.39
CA ALA A 146 -21.02 4.87 43.79
C ALA A 146 -20.79 4.92 45.31
N PRO A 147 -19.82 5.70 45.82
CA PRO A 147 -19.53 5.75 47.25
C PRO A 147 -20.68 6.24 48.15
N ASP A 148 -21.72 6.84 47.56
CA ASP A 148 -22.92 7.30 48.24
C ASP A 148 -24.14 6.39 47.99
N CYS A 149 -23.96 5.25 47.32
CA CYS A 149 -24.99 4.27 46.97
C CYS A 149 -26.18 4.83 46.17
N SER A 150 -26.10 6.08 45.70
CA SER A 150 -27.17 6.76 44.98
C SER A 150 -27.27 6.34 43.50
N GLY A 151 -26.25 5.64 43.00
CA GLY A 151 -26.15 5.18 41.63
C GLY A 151 -24.95 4.27 41.41
N PHE A 152 -24.71 3.92 40.15
CA PHE A 152 -23.57 3.12 39.73
C PHE A 152 -22.43 4.00 39.21
N ASP A 153 -21.20 3.65 39.56
CA ASP A 153 -19.99 4.20 38.97
C ASP A 153 -19.64 3.40 37.71
N THR A 154 -19.88 4.03 36.55
CA THR A 154 -19.60 3.48 35.22
C THR A 154 -18.22 3.84 34.70
N SER A 155 -17.35 4.46 35.50
CA SER A 155 -16.00 4.85 35.05
C SER A 155 -15.12 3.65 34.69
N GLY A 156 -15.44 2.47 35.24
CA GLY A 156 -14.82 1.19 34.86
C GLY A 156 -15.49 0.48 33.68
N CYS A 157 -16.55 1.05 33.09
CA CYS A 157 -17.22 0.52 31.91
C CYS A 157 -16.61 1.09 30.62
N THR A 158 -16.53 0.26 29.58
CA THR A 158 -16.00 0.63 28.27
C THR A 158 -17.09 0.55 27.21
N SER A 159 -17.11 1.53 26.30
CA SER A 159 -17.94 1.51 25.10
C SER A 159 -17.04 1.43 23.88
N PHE A 160 -17.27 0.43 23.04
CA PHE A 160 -16.60 0.30 21.75
C PHE A 160 -17.15 1.36 20.80
N SER A 161 -16.29 1.99 20.02
CA SER A 161 -16.69 3.11 19.18
C SER A 161 -15.79 3.23 17.98
N CYS A 162 -16.35 2.90 16.82
CA CYS A 162 -15.67 3.05 15.54
C CYS A 162 -15.25 4.50 15.27
N GLY A 163 -14.00 4.67 14.88
CA GLY A 163 -13.35 5.94 14.58
C GLY A 163 -12.55 6.53 15.75
N ASN A 164 -12.30 5.77 16.81
CA ASN A 164 -11.50 6.22 17.96
C ASN A 164 -9.98 5.94 17.78
N GLY A 165 -9.60 5.22 16.72
CA GLY A 165 -8.23 4.86 16.38
C GLY A 165 -7.66 3.64 17.14
N VAL A 166 -8.50 2.85 17.80
CA VAL A 166 -8.13 1.63 18.53
C VAL A 166 -9.08 0.52 18.12
N ILE A 167 -8.57 -0.64 17.70
CA ILE A 167 -9.42 -1.79 17.39
C ILE A 167 -9.93 -2.42 18.69
N GLU A 168 -11.24 -2.35 18.92
CA GLU A 168 -11.89 -2.87 20.12
C GLU A 168 -13.14 -3.71 19.78
N GLY A 169 -13.50 -4.63 20.67
CA GLY A 169 -14.69 -5.46 20.51
C GLY A 169 -14.73 -6.26 19.20
N GLY A 170 -15.70 -5.93 18.33
CA GLY A 170 -15.95 -6.60 17.06
C GLY A 170 -15.37 -5.92 15.83
N GLU A 171 -14.56 -4.88 16.01
CA GLU A 171 -13.99 -4.10 14.92
C GLU A 171 -12.92 -4.91 14.16
N THR A 172 -12.94 -4.78 12.84
CA THR A 172 -11.89 -5.34 11.97
C THR A 172 -10.71 -4.38 11.84
N CYS A 173 -10.99 -3.08 11.96
CA CYS A 173 -10.06 -1.97 11.92
C CYS A 173 -10.73 -0.76 12.58
N ASP A 174 -9.96 0.26 12.96
CA ASP A 174 -10.51 1.55 13.39
C ASP A 174 -9.69 2.70 12.79
N GLY A 175 -10.30 3.41 11.84
CA GLY A 175 -9.69 4.56 11.20
C GLY A 175 -8.36 4.21 10.54
N GLY A 176 -7.25 4.59 11.19
CA GLY A 176 -5.89 4.28 10.74
C GLY A 176 -5.28 3.01 11.35
N ASP A 177 -5.87 2.47 12.42
CA ASP A 177 -5.49 1.17 12.95
C ASP A 177 -6.10 0.08 12.09
N LEU A 178 -5.29 -0.47 11.18
CA LEU A 178 -5.72 -1.50 10.24
C LEU A 178 -5.45 -2.93 10.75
N GLY A 179 -5.00 -3.09 12.00
CA GLY A 179 -4.70 -4.40 12.56
C GLY A 179 -3.56 -5.10 11.82
N GLY A 180 -2.61 -4.33 11.28
CA GLY A 180 -1.50 -4.82 10.49
C GLY A 180 -1.86 -5.25 9.05
N GLN A 181 -3.11 -5.07 8.62
CA GLN A 181 -3.49 -5.34 7.22
C GLN A 181 -2.98 -4.26 6.27
N SER A 182 -2.78 -4.66 5.01
CA SER A 182 -2.36 -3.78 3.91
C SER A 182 -2.97 -4.28 2.61
N CYS A 183 -2.98 -3.45 1.56
CA CYS A 183 -3.41 -3.88 0.22
C CYS A 183 -2.62 -5.12 -0.23
N ALA A 184 -1.30 -5.14 0.00
CA ALA A 184 -0.44 -6.29 -0.27
C ALA A 184 -0.86 -7.55 0.50
N GLY A 185 -1.19 -7.42 1.79
CA GLY A 185 -1.67 -8.54 2.62
C GLY A 185 -3.01 -9.11 2.16
N LEU A 186 -3.85 -8.31 1.49
CA LEU A 186 -5.13 -8.72 0.93
C LEU A 186 -5.05 -9.22 -0.52
N GLY A 187 -3.84 -9.27 -1.10
CA GLY A 187 -3.61 -9.79 -2.45
C GLY A 187 -3.67 -8.76 -3.57
N PHE A 188 -3.63 -7.47 -3.25
CA PHE A 188 -3.36 -6.42 -4.23
C PHE A 188 -1.84 -6.18 -4.35
N ASP A 189 -1.40 -5.48 -5.37
CA ASP A 189 0.04 -5.27 -5.61
C ASP A 189 0.58 -4.07 -4.80
N ASP A 190 -0.22 -3.02 -4.67
CA ASP A 190 0.17 -1.78 -3.97
C ASP A 190 -1.07 -1.00 -3.50
N GLY A 191 -0.88 0.22 -3.00
CA GLY A 191 -1.93 1.18 -2.68
C GLY A 191 -2.16 1.37 -1.18
N ALA A 192 -3.09 2.26 -0.86
CA ALA A 192 -3.41 2.62 0.52
C ALA A 192 -4.69 1.92 0.96
N LEU A 193 -4.58 1.00 1.92
CA LEU A 193 -5.73 0.37 2.55
C LEU A 193 -6.35 1.35 3.55
N ALA A 194 -7.67 1.41 3.62
CA ALA A 194 -8.39 2.20 4.61
C ALA A 194 -9.41 1.33 5.36
N CYS A 195 -9.79 1.77 6.56
CA CYS A 195 -10.91 1.17 7.27
C CYS A 195 -12.25 1.72 6.76
N THR A 196 -13.29 0.88 6.69
CA THR A 196 -14.64 1.38 6.38
C THR A 196 -15.19 2.22 7.54
N ALA A 197 -16.11 3.14 7.24
CA ALA A 197 -16.68 4.05 8.25
C ALA A 197 -17.50 3.35 9.35
N ASP A 198 -17.81 2.07 9.18
CA ASP A 198 -18.50 1.21 10.15
C ASP A 198 -17.56 0.19 10.82
N CYS A 199 -16.26 0.25 10.55
CA CYS A 199 -15.21 -0.60 11.14
C CYS A 199 -15.37 -2.11 10.93
N ASN A 200 -16.33 -2.54 10.10
CA ASN A 200 -16.62 -3.96 9.84
C ASN A 200 -15.82 -4.53 8.65
N GLY A 201 -14.95 -3.74 8.03
CA GLY A 201 -14.14 -4.20 6.91
C GLY A 201 -13.15 -3.16 6.41
N TYR A 202 -12.45 -3.53 5.34
CA TYR A 202 -11.47 -2.66 4.69
C TYR A 202 -12.02 -2.08 3.40
N ASP A 203 -11.77 -0.79 3.17
CA ASP A 203 -11.97 -0.13 1.89
C ASP A 203 -10.73 -0.35 1.00
N THR A 204 -10.90 -1.18 -0.03
CA THR A 204 -9.86 -1.52 -1.00
C THR A 204 -9.90 -0.63 -2.25
N SER A 205 -10.71 0.44 -2.26
CA SER A 205 -10.90 1.29 -3.45
C SER A 205 -9.61 2.02 -3.87
N ASN A 206 -8.69 2.24 -2.94
CA ASN A 206 -7.37 2.84 -3.18
C ASN A 206 -6.25 1.79 -3.25
N CYS A 207 -6.58 0.50 -3.23
CA CYS A 207 -5.62 -0.55 -3.56
C CYS A 207 -5.42 -0.62 -5.08
N VAL A 208 -4.19 -0.95 -5.48
CA VAL A 208 -3.77 -0.99 -6.87
C VAL A 208 -3.48 -2.44 -7.25
N THR A 209 -3.98 -2.85 -8.42
CA THR A 209 -3.63 -4.11 -9.07
C THR A 209 -2.90 -3.77 -10.37
N TYR A 210 -1.68 -4.25 -10.52
CA TYR A 210 -0.92 -4.14 -11.75
C TYR A 210 -1.42 -5.20 -12.73
N MET A 211 -1.62 -4.82 -13.99
CA MET A 211 -2.18 -5.72 -14.99
C MET A 211 -1.32 -5.78 -16.24
N CYS A 212 -0.54 -6.86 -16.34
CA CYS A 212 0.21 -7.17 -17.54
C CYS A 212 -0.70 -7.29 -18.77
N GLY A 213 -0.37 -6.52 -19.82
CA GLY A 213 -1.06 -6.49 -21.10
C GLY A 213 -1.98 -5.27 -21.30
N ASN A 214 -1.94 -4.27 -20.43
CA ASN A 214 -2.75 -3.04 -20.53
C ASN A 214 -2.03 -1.87 -21.24
N GLN A 215 -0.78 -2.07 -21.66
CA GLN A 215 0.16 -1.13 -22.30
C GLN A 215 0.70 0.00 -21.40
N ILE A 216 0.48 -0.07 -20.10
CA ILE A 216 1.01 0.85 -19.09
C ILE A 216 2.13 0.11 -18.36
N LEU A 217 3.21 0.80 -17.98
CA LEU A 217 4.25 0.21 -17.15
C LEU A 217 3.95 0.53 -15.69
N GLU A 218 3.65 -0.50 -14.92
CA GLU A 218 3.23 -0.38 -13.52
C GLU A 218 4.09 -1.29 -12.64
N GLY A 219 4.33 -0.87 -11.39
CA GLY A 219 5.10 -1.66 -10.44
C GLY A 219 6.49 -2.08 -10.95
N ASN A 220 6.69 -3.39 -11.07
CA ASN A 220 7.95 -4.03 -11.47
C ASN A 220 7.95 -4.54 -12.92
N GLU A 221 7.00 -4.11 -13.74
CA GLU A 221 6.95 -4.47 -15.15
C GLU A 221 8.14 -3.88 -15.91
N VAL A 222 8.89 -4.73 -16.61
CA VAL A 222 9.96 -4.27 -17.51
C VAL A 222 9.42 -3.87 -18.89
N CYS A 223 8.24 -4.39 -19.22
CA CYS A 223 7.47 -4.14 -20.43
C CYS A 223 5.99 -4.44 -20.16
N ASP A 224 5.09 -3.92 -21.00
CA ASP A 224 3.68 -4.32 -21.02
C ASP A 224 3.19 -4.43 -22.46
N GLY A 225 2.89 -5.66 -22.90
CA GLY A 225 2.35 -5.91 -24.23
C GLY A 225 3.29 -5.40 -25.33
N VAL A 226 2.89 -4.34 -26.04
CA VAL A 226 3.72 -3.68 -27.06
C VAL A 226 4.54 -2.50 -26.51
N ASN A 227 4.25 -2.06 -25.29
CA ASN A 227 5.05 -1.06 -24.59
C ASN A 227 6.31 -1.75 -24.03
N LEU A 228 7.36 -1.79 -24.84
CA LEU A 228 8.62 -2.45 -24.49
C LEU A 228 9.57 -1.57 -23.67
N ASN A 229 9.08 -0.48 -23.08
CA ASN A 229 9.90 0.49 -22.34
C ASN A 229 11.14 0.97 -23.14
N GLY A 230 10.96 1.18 -24.45
CA GLY A 230 12.02 1.58 -25.38
C GLY A 230 13.06 0.50 -25.70
N GLN A 231 12.89 -0.74 -25.22
CA GLN A 231 13.79 -1.84 -25.50
C GLN A 231 13.54 -2.44 -26.90
N SER A 232 14.60 -3.04 -27.45
CA SER A 232 14.62 -3.72 -28.74
C SER A 232 15.54 -4.94 -28.68
N CYS A 233 15.51 -5.81 -29.70
CA CYS A 233 16.46 -6.92 -29.78
C CYS A 233 17.91 -6.44 -29.69
N VAL A 234 18.23 -5.27 -30.26
CA VAL A 234 19.56 -4.65 -30.20
C VAL A 234 19.97 -4.28 -28.77
N SER A 235 19.07 -3.67 -28.00
CA SER A 235 19.38 -3.32 -26.61
C SER A 235 19.45 -4.54 -25.69
N GLN A 236 18.84 -5.66 -26.09
CA GLN A 236 18.94 -6.96 -25.41
C GLN A 236 20.13 -7.82 -25.87
N GLY A 237 21.01 -7.28 -26.73
CA GLY A 237 22.26 -7.93 -27.16
C GLY A 237 22.15 -8.78 -28.43
N PHE A 238 21.09 -8.63 -29.24
CA PHE A 238 20.90 -9.34 -30.50
C PHE A 238 20.99 -8.37 -31.70
N SER A 239 21.52 -8.80 -32.85
CA SER A 239 21.65 -7.92 -34.01
C SER A 239 20.33 -7.46 -34.65
N GLN A 240 19.26 -8.26 -34.57
CA GLN A 240 17.99 -7.97 -35.26
C GLN A 240 16.79 -8.76 -34.68
N GLY A 241 15.60 -8.52 -35.24
CA GLY A 241 14.38 -9.26 -34.93
C GLY A 241 13.32 -8.40 -34.26
N THR A 242 12.30 -9.07 -33.71
CA THR A 242 11.19 -8.43 -32.99
C THR A 242 11.22 -8.86 -31.53
N LEU A 243 11.45 -7.90 -30.64
CA LEU A 243 11.37 -8.12 -29.20
C LEU A 243 9.89 -8.14 -28.79
N ALA A 244 9.52 -9.06 -27.90
CA ALA A 244 8.19 -9.10 -27.32
C ALA A 244 8.27 -8.99 -25.79
N CYS A 245 7.16 -8.66 -25.17
CA CYS A 245 7.04 -8.73 -23.72
C CYS A 245 6.63 -10.15 -23.30
N ALA A 246 7.24 -10.70 -22.25
CA ALA A 246 6.80 -11.99 -21.70
C ALA A 246 5.39 -11.86 -21.10
N ALA A 247 4.65 -12.97 -21.05
CA ALA A 247 3.25 -12.98 -20.58
C ALA A 247 3.06 -12.56 -19.11
N ASN A 248 4.13 -12.51 -18.33
CA ASN A 248 4.13 -12.04 -16.95
C ASN A 248 4.72 -10.63 -16.79
N CYS A 249 5.13 -9.96 -17.88
CA CYS A 249 5.69 -8.60 -17.88
C CYS A 249 6.97 -8.38 -17.05
N LEU A 250 7.54 -9.43 -16.43
CA LEU A 250 8.78 -9.38 -15.64
C LEU A 250 10.04 -9.62 -16.46
N ALA A 251 9.91 -9.91 -17.76
CA ALA A 251 11.01 -10.17 -18.66
C ALA A 251 10.64 -9.84 -20.11
N PHE A 252 11.65 -9.65 -20.95
CA PHE A 252 11.47 -9.61 -22.39
C PHE A 252 11.51 -11.02 -22.97
N ASP A 253 10.57 -11.30 -23.88
CA ASP A 253 10.62 -12.49 -24.73
C ASP A 253 11.51 -12.19 -25.95
N THR A 254 12.67 -12.84 -25.96
CA THR A 254 13.69 -12.72 -27.00
C THR A 254 13.60 -13.82 -28.06
N SER A 255 12.56 -14.66 -28.05
CA SER A 255 12.39 -15.74 -29.04
C SER A 255 12.20 -15.22 -30.47
N GLY A 256 11.70 -13.99 -30.63
CA GLY A 256 11.63 -13.27 -31.90
C GLY A 256 12.91 -12.50 -32.27
N CYS A 257 13.91 -12.49 -31.38
CA CYS A 257 15.21 -11.91 -31.64
C CYS A 257 16.14 -12.93 -32.29
N SER A 258 17.03 -12.42 -33.15
CA SER A 258 18.07 -13.24 -33.78
C SER A 258 19.34 -12.43 -33.89
N ASN A 259 20.48 -13.09 -33.80
CA ASN A 259 21.75 -12.40 -33.94
C ASN A 259 22.08 -12.03 -35.40
N GLY A 260 21.12 -12.24 -36.32
CA GLY A 260 21.45 -12.62 -37.69
C GLY A 260 22.40 -13.83 -37.69
N THR A 261 22.76 -14.33 -38.86
CA THR A 261 24.18 -14.62 -39.02
C THR A 261 24.86 -13.26 -39.17
N PRO A 262 25.95 -12.97 -38.45
CA PRO A 262 26.73 -11.76 -38.70
C PRO A 262 27.01 -11.66 -40.20
N GLY A 263 26.43 -10.65 -40.86
CA GLY A 263 26.58 -10.44 -42.29
C GLY A 263 25.53 -11.07 -43.22
N GLY A 264 25.22 -10.35 -44.30
CA GLY A 264 24.33 -10.79 -45.38
C GLY A 264 24.94 -11.88 -46.27
N ASP A 265 24.38 -12.13 -47.46
CA ASP A 265 24.88 -13.16 -48.38
C ASP A 265 26.38 -12.99 -48.67
N CYS A 266 27.15 -14.09 -48.57
CA CYS A 266 28.59 -14.11 -48.81
C CYS A 266 28.95 -13.86 -50.29
N CYS A 267 28.02 -14.13 -51.20
CA CYS A 267 28.22 -14.05 -52.64
C CYS A 267 28.03 -12.64 -53.22
N VAL A 268 27.52 -11.70 -52.43
CA VAL A 268 27.24 -10.33 -52.88
C VAL A 268 27.67 -9.33 -51.82
N SER A 269 27.98 -8.10 -52.26
CA SER A 269 28.17 -7.00 -51.32
C SER A 269 26.88 -6.78 -50.53
N ASN A 270 26.95 -6.89 -49.21
CA ASN A 270 25.78 -6.77 -48.34
C ASN A 270 25.84 -5.53 -47.42
N GLY A 271 26.95 -4.82 -47.43
CA GLY A 271 27.09 -3.53 -46.73
C GLY A 271 27.22 -3.66 -45.21
N THR A 272 27.09 -4.86 -44.66
CA THR A 272 27.30 -5.16 -43.23
C THR A 272 28.66 -5.84 -43.03
N PRO A 273 29.32 -5.73 -41.88
CA PRO A 273 30.47 -6.57 -41.58
C PRO A 273 30.08 -8.06 -41.56
N GLY A 274 30.92 -8.91 -42.16
CA GLY A 274 30.76 -10.36 -42.20
C GLY A 274 29.82 -10.88 -43.31
N CYS A 275 29.57 -12.19 -43.28
CA CYS A 275 28.58 -12.81 -44.16
C CYS A 275 27.88 -14.02 -43.53
N SER A 276 26.77 -14.43 -44.13
CA SER A 276 25.80 -15.36 -43.54
C SER A 276 26.28 -16.80 -43.34
N VAL A 277 27.47 -17.15 -43.85
CA VAL A 277 28.06 -18.48 -43.72
C VAL A 277 29.30 -18.39 -42.84
N PRO A 278 29.24 -18.79 -41.56
CA PRO A 278 30.33 -18.57 -40.60
C PRO A 278 31.70 -19.13 -41.04
N ALA A 279 31.72 -20.23 -41.79
CA ALA A 279 32.95 -20.81 -42.31
C ALA A 279 33.59 -19.94 -43.42
N ILE A 280 32.77 -19.34 -44.27
CA ILE A 280 33.21 -18.43 -45.33
C ILE A 280 33.61 -17.09 -44.72
N GLU A 281 32.78 -16.57 -43.81
CA GLU A 281 33.07 -15.37 -43.04
C GLU A 281 34.43 -15.49 -42.36
N GLN A 282 34.66 -16.53 -41.54
CA GLN A 282 35.94 -16.71 -40.85
C GLN A 282 37.15 -16.81 -41.81
N CYS A 283 36.98 -17.46 -42.96
CA CYS A 283 38.04 -17.53 -43.97
C CYS A 283 38.35 -16.15 -44.55
N VAL A 284 37.33 -15.40 -44.98
CA VAL A 284 37.50 -14.07 -45.55
C VAL A 284 38.01 -13.09 -44.50
N CYS A 285 37.50 -13.11 -43.26
CA CYS A 285 38.01 -12.28 -42.15
C CYS A 285 39.50 -12.53 -41.87
N ALA A 286 39.96 -13.78 -42.03
CA ALA A 286 41.37 -14.13 -41.84
C ALA A 286 42.27 -13.64 -42.98
N LEU A 287 41.72 -13.46 -44.18
CA LEU A 287 42.41 -12.88 -45.33
C LEU A 287 42.39 -11.34 -45.28
N ASP A 288 41.24 -10.76 -44.96
CA ASP A 288 41.05 -9.31 -44.84
C ASP A 288 40.07 -8.98 -43.70
N ALA A 289 40.62 -8.41 -42.62
CA ALA A 289 39.84 -7.99 -41.46
C ALA A 289 38.82 -6.88 -41.78
N PHE A 290 39.04 -6.09 -42.84
CA PHE A 290 38.11 -5.03 -43.26
C PHE A 290 36.69 -5.57 -43.51
N CYS A 291 36.60 -6.78 -44.07
CA CYS A 291 35.33 -7.45 -44.38
C CYS A 291 34.48 -7.72 -43.14
N CYS A 292 35.08 -7.83 -41.96
CA CYS A 292 34.42 -8.22 -40.72
C CYS A 292 34.41 -7.11 -39.65
N ASP A 293 35.25 -6.09 -39.83
CA ASP A 293 35.28 -4.92 -38.95
C ASP A 293 34.52 -3.72 -39.53
N ASN A 294 34.37 -3.63 -40.86
CA ASN A 294 33.81 -2.45 -41.52
C ASN A 294 32.61 -2.76 -42.41
N THR A 295 32.82 -3.49 -43.51
CA THR A 295 31.75 -3.77 -44.45
C THR A 295 32.11 -4.90 -45.40
N TRP A 296 31.13 -5.72 -45.74
CA TRP A 296 31.23 -6.73 -46.78
C TRP A 296 30.89 -6.11 -48.14
N ASP A 297 31.93 -5.68 -48.84
CA ASP A 297 31.84 -5.09 -50.16
C ASP A 297 32.04 -6.13 -51.28
N LEU A 298 32.24 -5.66 -52.53
CA LEU A 298 32.45 -6.54 -53.68
C LEU A 298 33.78 -7.30 -53.60
N LEU A 299 34.79 -6.76 -52.95
CA LEU A 299 36.08 -7.44 -52.77
C LEU A 299 35.95 -8.58 -51.76
N CYS A 300 35.21 -8.36 -50.68
CA CYS A 300 34.88 -9.41 -49.71
C CYS A 300 34.10 -10.57 -50.36
N ALA A 301 33.07 -10.24 -51.15
CA ALA A 301 32.28 -11.24 -51.88
C ALA A 301 33.10 -12.00 -52.94
N GLN A 302 34.02 -11.33 -53.65
CA GLN A 302 34.90 -11.99 -54.62
C GLN A 302 35.87 -12.94 -53.92
N SER A 303 36.49 -12.50 -52.82
CA SER A 303 37.40 -13.32 -52.01
C SER A 303 36.68 -14.55 -51.41
N ALA A 304 35.41 -14.39 -51.07
CA ALA A 304 34.56 -15.48 -50.61
C ALA A 304 34.48 -16.63 -51.64
N VAL A 305 34.36 -16.31 -52.92
CA VAL A 305 34.26 -17.30 -54.02
C VAL A 305 35.64 -17.85 -54.40
N ASP A 306 36.60 -16.96 -54.64
CA ASP A 306 37.89 -17.32 -55.24
C ASP A 306 38.82 -18.02 -54.23
N ASP A 307 38.81 -17.57 -52.98
CA ASP A 307 39.78 -18.01 -51.97
C ASP A 307 39.16 -18.87 -50.88
N CYS A 308 37.87 -18.68 -50.58
CA CYS A 308 37.18 -19.35 -49.47
C CYS A 308 36.14 -20.39 -49.91
N GLY A 309 35.91 -20.56 -51.22
CA GLY A 309 35.05 -21.61 -51.76
C GLY A 309 33.57 -21.43 -51.49
N ALA A 310 33.10 -20.20 -51.34
CA ALA A 310 31.67 -19.89 -51.31
C ALA A 310 30.99 -20.36 -52.59
N VAL A 311 29.82 -20.98 -52.46
CA VAL A 311 29.03 -21.46 -53.60
C VAL A 311 27.91 -20.48 -53.88
N CYS A 312 28.00 -19.87 -55.05
CA CYS A 312 27.05 -18.97 -55.70
C CYS A 312 26.66 -19.59 -57.05
#